data_AF-A0A933SQP3-F1
#
_entry.id   AF-A0A933SQP3-F1
#
_cell.length_a   1.000
_cell.length_b   1.000
_cell.length_c   1.000
_cell.angle_alpha   90.00
_cell.angle_beta   90.00
_cell.angle_gamma   90.00
#
_symmetry.space_group_name_H-M   'P 1'
#
loop_
_entity.id
_entity.type
_entity.pdbx_description
1 polymer ?
#
loop_
_entity_poly.entity_id
_entity_poly.type
_entity_poly.pdbx_seq_one_letter_code
_entity_poly.pdbx_strand_id
1 'polypeptide(L)'
;MKIVIGMSGGVDSSVTAALLKKEGHELHGITLQLWRGDPKRGVEWYERACCKADVARQVAQKIGIPFTVINIQEEFEKEIIDDFCKEYLSGRTPNPCIRCNEKIKFGLLLKKTKDLGAERLATGHYARTEFNPATNRVILKKAVDSKKDQSYFLYRLNQEQLGSVIFPLGGLKKEKVIEIAKEMELPGAEGKESQEICFVTDAEEEDYRGFLEERMPEAKKTGEFIDTAGKVIGRHEGIAFYTIG
;
A
#
# COMPACT_ATOMS: atom_id res chain seq x y z
N MET A 1 17.70 16.20 8.39
CA MET A 1 17.97 15.32 7.23
C MET A 1 17.02 15.68 6.11
N LYS A 2 17.35 15.31 4.88
CA LYS A 2 16.40 15.37 3.76
C LYS A 2 15.65 14.05 3.63
N ILE A 3 14.32 14.08 3.68
CA ILE A 3 13.46 12.89 3.73
C ILE A 3 12.38 12.99 2.66
N VAL A 4 12.28 11.97 1.82
CA VAL A 4 11.10 11.80 0.96
C VAL A 4 10.02 11.07 1.73
N ILE A 5 8.77 11.50 1.59
CA ILE A 5 7.63 10.85 2.22
C ILE A 5 6.60 10.39 1.21
N GLY A 6 6.23 9.12 1.28
CA GLY A 6 5.10 8.58 0.53
C GLY A 6 3.77 9.04 1.14
N MET A 7 3.02 9.86 0.41
CA MET A 7 1.73 10.42 0.83
C MET A 7 0.60 9.81 0.00
N SER A 8 -0.24 8.96 0.62
CA SER A 8 -1.42 8.38 -0.05
C SER A 8 -2.66 9.28 0.05
N GLY A 9 -2.59 10.32 0.88
CA GLY A 9 -3.74 11.15 1.25
C GLY A 9 -4.56 10.56 2.41
N GLY A 10 -4.14 9.41 2.95
CA GLY A 10 -4.67 8.87 4.20
C GLY A 10 -4.04 9.54 5.43
N VAL A 11 -4.80 9.56 6.54
CA VAL A 11 -4.42 10.18 7.82
C VAL A 11 -3.03 9.76 8.30
N ASP A 12 -2.67 8.48 8.13
CA ASP A 12 -1.38 7.95 8.58
C ASP A 12 -0.20 8.61 7.87
N SER A 13 -0.27 8.74 6.54
CA SER A 13 0.77 9.41 5.77
C SER A 13 0.84 10.92 6.07
N SER A 14 -0.31 11.54 6.33
CA SER A 14 -0.40 12.96 6.68
C SER A 14 0.24 13.26 8.04
N VAL A 15 -0.09 12.46 9.06
CA VAL A 15 0.51 12.59 10.41
C VAL A 15 2.00 12.29 10.37
N THR A 16 2.41 11.29 9.58
CA THR A 16 3.84 11.01 9.37
C THR A 16 4.57 12.24 8.82
N ALA A 17 4.02 12.91 7.82
CA ALA A 17 4.60 14.13 7.25
C ALA A 17 4.68 15.25 8.29
N ALA A 18 3.59 15.44 9.02
CA ALA A 18 3.45 16.49 10.02
C ALA A 18 4.42 16.32 11.20
N LEU A 19 4.59 15.08 11.70
CA LEU A 19 5.54 14.76 12.76
C LEU A 19 6.98 15.03 12.32
N LEU A 20 7.38 14.55 11.15
CA LEU A 20 8.74 14.77 10.64
C LEU A 20 9.01 16.26 10.34
N LYS A 21 8.00 17.02 9.91
CA LYS A 21 8.12 18.46 9.73
C LYS A 21 8.35 19.17 11.07
N LYS A 22 7.60 18.78 12.11
CA LYS A 22 7.74 19.30 13.47
C LYS A 22 9.11 19.01 14.08
N GLU A 23 9.72 17.88 13.73
CA GLU A 23 11.09 17.53 14.10
C GLU A 23 12.17 18.35 13.36
N GLY A 24 11.78 19.20 12.39
CA GLY A 24 12.70 20.08 11.67
C GLY A 24 13.40 19.46 10.47
N HIS A 25 12.90 18.33 9.95
CA HIS A 25 13.46 17.72 8.74
C HIS A 25 13.05 18.48 7.47
N GLU A 26 13.92 18.44 6.45
CA GLU A 26 13.58 18.88 5.10
C GLU A 26 12.79 17.76 4.42
N LEU A 27 11.56 18.03 4.00
CA LEU A 27 10.67 17.02 3.44
C LEU A 27 10.35 17.27 1.99
N HIS A 28 10.17 16.19 1.22
CA HIS A 28 9.53 16.21 -0.10
C HIS A 28 8.44 15.14 -0.15
N GLY A 29 7.19 15.56 -0.32
CA GLY A 29 6.04 14.66 -0.42
C GLY A 29 5.89 14.08 -1.83
N ILE A 30 5.66 12.77 -1.92
CA ILE A 30 5.38 12.08 -3.18
C ILE A 30 4.10 11.27 -3.06
N THR A 31 3.19 11.47 -4.00
CA THR A 31 2.07 10.55 -4.26
C THR A 31 2.36 9.76 -5.53
N LEU A 32 2.11 8.46 -5.48
CA LEU A 32 2.19 7.58 -6.64
C LEU A 32 0.81 7.49 -7.28
N GLN A 33 0.69 7.88 -8.55
CA GLN A 33 -0.52 7.66 -9.34
C GLN A 33 -0.45 6.25 -9.92
N LEU A 34 -1.30 5.37 -9.40
CA LEU A 34 -1.35 3.95 -9.75
C LEU A 34 -2.29 3.65 -10.93
N TRP A 35 -3.30 4.51 -11.15
CA TRP A 35 -4.26 4.38 -12.25
C TRP A 35 -4.74 5.76 -12.73
N ARG A 36 -5.33 5.84 -13.92
CA ARG A 36 -5.82 7.08 -14.58
C ARG A 36 -7.33 7.30 -14.54
N GLY A 37 -8.04 6.53 -13.73
CA GLY A 37 -9.51 6.46 -13.74
C GLY A 37 -9.97 5.38 -14.70
N ASP A 38 -11.22 4.96 -14.56
CA ASP A 38 -11.92 4.21 -15.61
C ASP A 38 -13.02 5.11 -16.18
N PRO A 39 -12.83 5.65 -17.41
CA PRO A 39 -13.83 6.49 -18.06
C PRO A 39 -15.19 5.80 -18.22
N LYS A 40 -15.22 4.46 -18.30
CA LYS A 40 -16.47 3.69 -18.42
C LYS A 40 -17.25 3.63 -17.11
N ARG A 41 -16.56 3.75 -15.97
CA ARG A 41 -17.15 3.72 -14.63
C ARG A 41 -17.35 5.12 -14.03
N GLY A 42 -16.97 6.18 -14.76
CA GLY A 42 -17.15 7.57 -14.33
C GLY A 42 -16.37 7.95 -13.06
N VAL A 43 -15.36 7.16 -12.69
CA VAL A 43 -14.57 7.38 -11.48
C VAL A 43 -13.26 8.05 -11.86
N GLU A 44 -13.11 9.31 -11.46
CA GLU A 44 -11.88 10.06 -11.57
C GLU A 44 -10.79 9.46 -10.66
N TRP A 45 -9.54 9.49 -11.12
CA TRP A 45 -8.42 8.82 -10.43
C TRP A 45 -8.08 9.42 -9.06
N TYR A 46 -8.47 10.66 -8.81
CA TYR A 46 -8.22 11.34 -7.54
C TYR A 46 -9.30 11.06 -6.47
N GLU A 47 -10.41 10.40 -6.84
CA GLU A 47 -11.57 10.20 -5.97
C GLU A 47 -11.59 8.86 -5.22
N ARG A 48 -10.85 7.82 -5.67
CA ARG A 48 -10.86 6.54 -4.94
C ARG A 48 -9.99 6.55 -3.68
N ALA A 49 -10.39 5.71 -2.73
CA ALA A 49 -9.86 5.63 -1.36
C ALA A 49 -8.33 5.49 -1.25
N CYS A 50 -7.66 4.84 -2.21
CA CYS A 50 -6.24 4.53 -2.12
C CYS A 50 -5.29 5.66 -2.57
N CYS A 51 -5.75 6.63 -3.37
CA CYS A 51 -4.91 7.69 -3.95
C CYS A 51 -5.63 9.05 -3.91
N LYS A 52 -5.89 9.54 -2.68
CA LYS A 52 -6.47 10.88 -2.47
C LYS A 52 -5.38 11.95 -2.65
N ALA A 53 -4.87 12.06 -3.87
CA ALA A 53 -3.76 12.95 -4.23
C ALA A 53 -4.06 14.41 -3.88
N ASP A 54 -5.34 14.82 -3.95
CA ASP A 54 -5.77 16.15 -3.55
C ASP A 54 -5.66 16.36 -2.04
N VAL A 55 -6.05 15.38 -1.23
CA VAL A 55 -5.86 15.41 0.23
C VAL A 55 -4.37 15.46 0.57
N ALA A 56 -3.54 14.64 -0.09
CA ALA A 56 -2.09 14.68 0.09
C ALA A 56 -1.50 16.06 -0.26
N ARG A 57 -1.95 16.67 -1.36
CA ARG A 57 -1.54 18.01 -1.79
C ARG A 57 -1.96 19.08 -0.77
N GLN A 58 -3.19 19.04 -0.28
CA GLN A 58 -3.69 19.97 0.75
C GLN A 58 -2.89 19.84 2.05
N VAL A 59 -2.59 18.62 2.48
CA VAL A 59 -1.74 18.37 3.65
C VAL A 59 -0.35 18.96 3.43
N ALA A 60 0.29 18.68 2.28
CA ALA A 60 1.62 19.18 1.96
C ALA A 60 1.68 20.72 1.94
N GLN A 61 0.65 21.36 1.38
CA GLN A 61 0.49 22.83 1.42
C GLN A 61 0.33 23.33 2.87
N LYS A 62 -0.54 22.70 3.67
CA LYS A 62 -0.79 23.09 5.06
C LYS A 62 0.47 23.04 5.93
N ILE A 63 1.32 22.02 5.75
CA ILE A 63 2.57 21.85 6.52
C ILE A 63 3.79 22.49 5.84
N GLY A 64 3.62 23.14 4.69
CA GLY A 64 4.66 23.87 3.98
C GLY A 64 5.81 22.97 3.49
N ILE A 65 5.50 21.94 2.70
CA ILE A 65 6.49 21.06 2.05
C ILE A 65 6.26 20.95 0.54
N PRO A 66 7.33 20.82 -0.27
CA PRO A 66 7.23 20.44 -1.68
C PRO A 66 6.45 19.14 -1.87
N PHE A 67 5.71 19.05 -2.97
CA PHE A 67 4.86 17.90 -3.29
C PHE A 67 4.88 17.58 -4.78
N THR A 68 4.95 16.29 -5.12
CA THR A 68 4.91 15.83 -6.51
C THR A 68 4.06 14.57 -6.65
N VAL A 69 3.35 14.47 -7.77
CA VAL A 69 2.66 13.24 -8.17
C VAL A 69 3.49 12.57 -9.25
N ILE A 70 3.78 11.28 -9.08
CA ILE A 70 4.54 10.48 -10.05
C ILE A 70 3.60 9.41 -10.61
N ASN A 71 3.41 9.43 -11.92
CA ASN A 71 2.70 8.37 -12.62
C ASN A 71 3.59 7.12 -12.70
N ILE A 72 3.06 6.00 -12.21
CA ILE A 72 3.73 4.69 -12.21
C ILE A 72 2.79 3.59 -12.69
N GLN A 73 1.78 3.96 -13.48
CA GLN A 73 0.72 3.04 -13.91
C GLN A 73 1.29 1.84 -14.67
N GLU A 74 2.25 2.05 -15.56
CA GLU A 74 2.86 0.96 -16.35
C GLU A 74 3.62 -0.01 -15.44
N GLU A 75 4.42 0.51 -14.50
CA GLU A 75 5.12 -0.31 -13.53
C GLU A 75 4.16 -1.03 -12.58
N PHE A 76 3.07 -0.37 -12.18
CA PHE A 76 2.06 -0.95 -11.31
C PHE A 76 1.30 -2.09 -11.99
N GLU A 77 0.87 -1.89 -13.24
CA GLU A 77 0.22 -2.90 -14.07
C GLU A 77 1.11 -4.14 -14.17
N LYS A 78 2.35 -3.94 -14.64
CA LYS A 78 3.29 -5.03 -14.89
C LYS A 78 3.74 -5.76 -13.63
N GLU A 79 4.04 -5.04 -12.56
CA GLU A 79 4.69 -5.64 -11.39
C GLU A 79 3.70 -6.18 -10.36
N ILE A 80 2.46 -5.67 -10.36
CA ILE A 80 1.43 -5.96 -9.35
C ILE A 80 0.20 -6.64 -9.97
N ILE A 81 -0.40 -6.04 -10.99
CA ILE A 81 -1.65 -6.57 -11.57
C ILE A 81 -1.38 -7.86 -12.35
N ASP A 82 -0.36 -7.87 -13.23
CA ASP A 82 0.00 -9.06 -13.99
C ASP A 82 0.44 -10.23 -13.09
N ASP A 83 1.20 -9.93 -12.02
CA ASP A 83 1.59 -10.93 -11.01
C ASP A 83 0.35 -11.50 -10.29
N PHE A 84 -0.55 -10.62 -9.83
CA PHE A 84 -1.81 -11.02 -9.19
C PHE A 84 -2.63 -11.95 -10.08
N CYS A 85 -2.84 -11.55 -11.32
CA CYS A 85 -3.55 -12.31 -12.34
C CYS A 85 -2.92 -13.69 -12.58
N LYS A 86 -1.60 -13.73 -12.82
CA LYS A 86 -0.86 -14.97 -13.07
C LYS A 86 -0.88 -15.95 -11.90
N GLU A 87 -0.78 -15.45 -10.67
CA GLU A 87 -0.81 -16.29 -9.47
C GLU A 87 -2.16 -16.99 -9.31
N TYR A 88 -3.27 -16.28 -9.54
CA TYR A 88 -4.62 -16.87 -9.53
C TYR A 88 -4.83 -17.91 -10.62
N LEU A 89 -4.39 -17.66 -11.86
CA LEU A 89 -4.44 -18.66 -12.93
C LEU A 89 -3.65 -19.92 -12.61
N SER A 90 -2.62 -19.79 -11.77
CA SER A 90 -1.82 -20.92 -11.31
C SER A 90 -2.39 -21.62 -10.06
N GLY A 91 -3.61 -21.28 -9.63
CA GLY A 91 -4.27 -21.86 -8.47
C GLY A 91 -3.68 -21.40 -7.12
N ARG A 92 -3.00 -20.25 -7.08
CA ARG A 92 -2.47 -19.65 -5.85
C ARG A 92 -3.28 -18.42 -5.47
N THR A 93 -3.30 -18.09 -4.17
CA THR A 93 -3.92 -16.86 -3.66
C THR A 93 -2.83 -15.82 -3.35
N PRO A 94 -2.58 -14.86 -4.26
CA PRO A 94 -1.56 -13.83 -4.07
C PRO A 94 -1.97 -12.78 -3.04
N ASN A 95 -0.96 -12.12 -2.46
CA ASN A 95 -1.14 -10.91 -1.68
C ASN A 95 -0.47 -9.72 -2.41
N PRO A 96 -1.23 -8.89 -3.15
CA PRO A 96 -0.65 -7.83 -3.96
C PRO A 96 -0.02 -6.72 -3.11
N CYS A 97 -0.46 -6.53 -1.86
CA CYS A 97 0.11 -5.53 -0.95
C CYS A 97 1.56 -5.84 -0.56
N ILE A 98 1.91 -7.12 -0.36
CA ILE A 98 3.29 -7.54 -0.10
C ILE A 98 4.20 -7.20 -1.30
N ARG A 99 3.74 -7.51 -2.52
CA ARG A 99 4.48 -7.21 -3.76
C ARG A 99 4.60 -5.70 -3.99
N CYS A 100 3.54 -4.95 -3.73
CA CYS A 100 3.52 -3.49 -3.86
C CYS A 100 4.52 -2.83 -2.92
N ASN A 101 4.59 -3.28 -1.66
CA ASN A 101 5.61 -2.79 -0.75
C ASN A 101 7.02 -3.10 -1.28
N GLU A 102 7.32 -4.35 -1.60
CA GLU A 102 8.64 -4.76 -2.08
C GLU A 102 9.10 -3.99 -3.33
N LYS A 103 8.28 -3.95 -4.37
CA LYS A 103 8.68 -3.48 -5.70
C LYS A 103 8.39 -2.00 -5.93
N ILE A 104 7.24 -1.52 -5.47
CA ILE A 104 6.76 -0.16 -5.75
C ILE A 104 7.17 0.80 -4.63
N LYS A 105 6.67 0.61 -3.41
CA LYS A 105 6.89 1.57 -2.31
C LYS A 105 8.32 1.58 -1.81
N PHE A 106 9.00 0.44 -1.75
CA PHE A 106 10.38 0.35 -1.25
C PHE A 106 11.39 0.01 -2.35
N GLY A 107 10.94 -0.23 -3.58
CA GLY A 107 11.81 -0.27 -4.76
C GLY A 107 11.82 1.07 -5.47
N LEU A 108 10.76 1.34 -6.23
CA LEU A 108 10.65 2.53 -7.09
C LEU A 108 10.71 3.85 -6.31
N LEU A 109 9.93 4.00 -5.25
CA LEU A 109 9.91 5.26 -4.48
C LEU A 109 11.23 5.47 -3.70
N LEU A 110 11.90 4.38 -3.27
CA LEU A 110 13.22 4.48 -2.67
C LEU A 110 14.28 4.92 -3.70
N LYS A 111 14.20 4.43 -4.94
CA LYS A 111 15.04 4.94 -6.04
C LYS A 111 14.81 6.43 -6.26
N LYS A 112 13.55 6.88 -6.33
CA LYS A 112 13.22 8.32 -6.44
C LYS A 112 13.71 9.14 -5.25
N THR A 113 13.71 8.56 -4.05
CA THR A 113 14.30 9.17 -2.85
C THR A 113 15.78 9.48 -3.06
N LYS A 114 16.54 8.51 -3.59
CA LYS A 114 17.96 8.70 -3.92
C LYS A 114 18.18 9.72 -5.03
N ASP A 115 17.37 9.67 -6.10
CA ASP A 115 17.46 10.62 -7.22
C ASP A 115 17.24 12.09 -6.77
N LEU A 116 16.41 12.29 -5.74
CA LEU A 116 16.16 13.60 -5.12
C LEU A 116 17.22 14.02 -4.09
N GLY A 117 18.26 13.20 -3.89
CA GLY A 117 19.32 13.44 -2.91
C GLY A 117 18.85 13.34 -1.45
N ALA A 118 17.74 12.63 -1.19
CA ALA A 118 17.24 12.41 0.17
C ALA A 118 17.90 11.20 0.83
N GLU A 119 18.10 11.30 2.14
CA GLU A 119 18.81 10.30 2.95
C GLU A 119 17.91 9.13 3.36
N ARG A 120 16.61 9.40 3.51
CA ARG A 120 15.61 8.47 4.03
C ARG A 120 14.30 8.56 3.27
N LEU A 121 13.60 7.43 3.23
CA LEU A 121 12.21 7.33 2.82
C LEU A 121 11.33 7.13 4.07
N ALA A 122 10.30 7.96 4.24
CA ALA A 122 9.28 7.80 5.26
C ALA A 122 7.97 7.29 4.66
N THR A 123 7.27 6.43 5.41
CA THR A 123 5.90 6.02 5.08
C THR A 123 5.06 5.94 6.34
N GLY A 124 3.74 6.03 6.18
CA GLY A 124 2.78 5.88 7.29
C GLY A 124 2.52 4.42 7.70
N HIS A 125 3.46 3.50 7.49
CA HIS A 125 3.27 2.13 7.94
C HIS A 125 3.48 2.02 9.46
N TYR A 126 2.65 1.20 10.09
CA TYR A 126 2.80 0.80 11.49
C TYR A 126 3.78 -0.37 11.57
N ALA A 127 5.07 -0.05 11.59
CA ALA A 127 6.16 -0.98 11.86
C ALA A 127 7.32 -0.21 12.48
N ARG A 128 8.36 -0.91 12.96
CA ARG A 128 9.57 -0.26 13.49
C ARG A 128 10.80 -0.84 12.84
N THR A 129 11.82 -0.02 12.66
CA THR A 129 13.17 -0.45 12.28
C THR A 129 14.11 -0.17 13.44
N GLU A 130 15.06 -1.08 13.67
CA GLU A 130 16.09 -0.91 14.69
C GLU A 130 17.42 -1.43 14.15
N PHE A 131 18.51 -0.70 14.39
CA PHE A 131 19.84 -1.21 14.10
C PHE A 131 20.28 -2.14 15.22
N ASN A 132 20.69 -3.36 14.85
CA ASN A 132 21.24 -4.35 15.76
C ASN A 132 22.78 -4.33 15.66
N PRO A 133 23.49 -3.80 16.68
CA PRO A 133 24.95 -3.72 16.65
C PRO A 133 25.63 -5.09 16.63
N ALA A 134 25.03 -6.11 17.23
CA ALA A 134 25.63 -7.45 17.30
C ALA A 134 25.67 -8.15 15.94
N THR A 135 24.74 -7.82 15.04
CA THR A 135 24.68 -8.42 13.69
C THR A 135 25.04 -7.43 12.59
N ASN A 136 25.26 -6.15 12.92
CA ASN A 136 25.46 -5.04 11.99
C ASN A 136 24.35 -4.97 10.92
N ARG A 137 23.09 -5.18 11.34
CA ARG A 137 21.92 -5.24 10.46
C ARG A 137 20.77 -4.40 10.99
N VAL A 138 19.92 -3.94 10.08
CA VAL A 138 18.64 -3.32 10.45
C VAL A 138 17.58 -4.40 10.51
N ILE A 139 16.88 -4.48 11.64
CA ILE A 139 15.81 -5.45 11.90
C ILE A 139 14.45 -4.77 11.83
N LEU A 140 13.49 -5.48 11.25
CA LEU A 140 12.08 -5.11 11.24
C LEU A 140 11.42 -5.61 12.53
N LYS A 141 10.73 -4.72 13.24
CA LYS A 141 9.98 -5.00 14.47
C LYS A 141 8.51 -4.66 14.28
N LYS A 142 7.66 -5.35 15.05
CA LYS A 142 6.24 -5.02 15.14
C LYS A 142 6.03 -3.61 15.68
N ALA A 143 4.98 -2.94 15.23
CA ALA A 143 4.49 -1.70 15.85
C ALA A 143 4.11 -1.92 17.31
N VAL A 144 4.06 -0.83 18.08
CA VAL A 144 3.52 -0.84 19.44
C VAL A 144 2.02 -1.16 19.43
N ASP A 145 1.30 -0.70 18.40
CA ASP A 145 -0.11 -1.05 18.20
C ASP A 145 -0.25 -2.40 17.48
N SER A 146 -0.44 -3.46 18.26
CA SER A 146 -0.63 -4.81 17.71
C SER A 146 -1.84 -4.96 16.77
N LYS A 147 -2.88 -4.12 16.91
CA LYS A 147 -4.06 -4.17 16.05
C LYS A 147 -3.84 -3.53 14.69
N LYS A 148 -2.83 -2.66 14.59
CA LYS A 148 -2.45 -1.98 13.35
C LYS A 148 -1.11 -2.43 12.81
N ASP A 149 -0.42 -3.36 13.45
CA ASP A 149 0.90 -3.83 13.01
C ASP A 149 0.87 -4.26 11.54
N GLN A 150 1.76 -3.65 10.75
CA GLN A 150 1.91 -3.88 9.32
C GLN A 150 3.23 -4.57 8.99
N SER A 151 3.98 -5.05 9.98
CA SER A 151 5.25 -5.75 9.76
C SER A 151 5.10 -6.97 8.84
N TYR A 152 3.94 -7.64 8.86
CA TYR A 152 3.59 -8.71 7.93
C TYR A 152 3.68 -8.27 6.46
N PHE A 153 3.25 -7.07 6.11
CA PHE A 153 3.30 -6.62 4.71
C PHE A 153 4.70 -6.18 4.26
N LEU A 154 5.68 -6.21 5.16
CA LEU A 154 7.03 -5.69 4.97
C LEU A 154 8.11 -6.78 5.08
N TYR A 155 7.75 -8.05 5.26
CA TYR A 155 8.74 -9.12 5.52
C TYR A 155 9.73 -9.33 4.36
N ARG A 156 9.38 -8.90 3.14
CA ARG A 156 10.22 -9.05 1.94
C ARG A 156 11.28 -7.96 1.76
N LEU A 157 11.29 -6.95 2.63
CA LEU A 157 12.26 -5.87 2.51
C LEU A 157 13.68 -6.38 2.78
N ASN A 158 14.58 -6.07 1.86
CA ASN A 158 16.00 -6.38 2.02
C ASN A 158 16.70 -5.35 2.92
N GLN A 159 17.99 -5.56 3.22
CA GLN A 159 18.74 -4.68 4.12
C GLN A 159 18.97 -3.27 3.58
N GLU A 160 19.10 -3.10 2.26
CA GLU A 160 19.20 -1.77 1.65
C GLU A 160 17.89 -1.00 1.85
N GLN A 161 16.75 -1.65 1.59
CA GLN A 161 15.44 -1.06 1.75
C GLN A 161 15.13 -0.75 3.23
N LEU A 162 15.34 -1.71 4.13
CA LEU A 162 15.14 -1.53 5.57
C LEU A 162 16.09 -0.47 6.15
N GLY A 163 17.33 -0.41 5.67
CA GLY A 163 18.34 0.54 6.13
C GLY A 163 18.08 1.98 5.71
N SER A 164 17.25 2.21 4.69
CA SER A 164 16.92 3.53 4.17
C SER A 164 15.50 4.02 4.50
N VAL A 165 14.68 3.19 5.16
CA VAL A 165 13.29 3.54 5.51
C VAL A 165 13.12 3.88 6.99
N ILE A 166 12.24 4.82 7.27
CA ILE A 166 11.75 5.12 8.62
C ILE A 166 10.23 5.01 8.70
N PHE A 167 9.73 4.61 9.87
CA PHE A 167 8.31 4.41 10.15
C PHE A 167 7.88 5.21 11.40
N PRO A 168 7.61 6.52 11.26
CA PRO A 168 7.32 7.39 12.41
C PRO A 168 6.11 6.96 13.26
N LEU A 169 5.16 6.22 12.69
CA LEU A 169 3.98 5.75 13.42
C LEU A 169 4.21 4.47 14.23
N GLY A 170 5.34 3.79 14.05
CA GLY A 170 5.61 2.49 14.67
C GLY A 170 5.59 2.48 16.20
N GLY A 171 5.85 3.64 16.82
CA GLY A 171 5.81 3.84 18.26
C GLY A 171 4.45 4.31 18.82
N LEU A 172 3.46 4.54 17.96
CA LEU A 172 2.18 5.16 18.32
C LEU A 172 1.03 4.16 18.21
N LYS A 173 -0.02 4.39 19.00
CA LYS A 173 -1.32 3.78 18.81
C LYS A 173 -2.15 4.56 17.80
N LYS A 174 -3.05 3.90 17.07
CA LYS A 174 -3.89 4.55 16.06
C LYS A 174 -4.69 5.72 16.63
N GLU A 175 -5.21 5.58 17.84
CA GLU A 175 -5.98 6.63 18.50
C GLU A 175 -5.14 7.89 18.65
N LYS A 176 -3.85 7.75 19.01
CA LYS A 176 -2.96 8.91 19.12
C LYS A 176 -2.66 9.55 17.77
N VAL A 177 -2.55 8.75 16.70
CA VAL A 177 -2.40 9.27 15.34
C VAL A 177 -3.61 10.11 14.94
N ILE A 178 -4.82 9.64 15.26
CA ILE A 178 -6.07 10.38 15.00
C ILE A 178 -6.13 11.67 15.82
N GLU A 179 -5.76 11.64 17.11
CA GLU A 179 -5.67 12.84 17.95
C GLU A 179 -4.72 13.88 17.35
N ILE A 180 -3.51 13.47 16.96
CA ILE A 180 -2.52 14.37 16.33
C ILE A 180 -3.09 14.97 15.05
N ALA A 181 -3.76 14.16 14.22
CA ALA A 181 -4.38 14.65 12.99
C ALA A 181 -5.43 15.73 13.27
N LYS A 182 -6.23 15.57 14.33
CA LYS A 182 -7.24 16.55 14.76
C LYS A 182 -6.61 17.81 15.36
N GLU A 183 -5.64 17.66 16.26
CA GLU A 183 -4.89 18.77 16.87
C GLU A 183 -4.19 19.65 15.83
N MET A 184 -3.68 19.02 14.76
CA MET A 184 -3.02 19.71 13.65
C MET A 184 -3.98 20.09 12.51
N GLU A 185 -5.28 19.81 12.68
CA GLU A 185 -6.34 20.08 11.71
C GLU A 185 -5.98 19.57 10.29
N LEU A 186 -5.42 18.36 10.21
CA LEU A 186 -4.99 17.77 8.95
C LEU A 186 -6.21 17.30 8.14
N PRO A 187 -6.27 17.61 6.83
CA PRO A 187 -7.28 17.07 5.93
C PRO A 187 -7.35 15.53 5.99
N GLY A 188 -8.57 14.98 5.93
CA GLY A 188 -8.81 13.53 5.87
C GLY A 188 -8.70 12.78 7.20
N ALA A 189 -8.63 13.46 8.35
CA ALA A 189 -8.58 12.84 9.68
C ALA A 189 -9.78 11.94 10.02
N GLU A 190 -10.92 12.14 9.35
CA GLU A 190 -12.16 11.36 9.54
C GLU A 190 -12.39 10.30 8.45
N GLY A 191 -11.44 10.15 7.51
CA GLY A 191 -11.59 9.20 6.41
C GLY A 191 -11.54 7.74 6.88
N LYS A 192 -12.41 6.90 6.31
CA LYS A 192 -12.33 5.44 6.46
C LYS A 192 -10.98 4.92 5.97
N GLU A 193 -10.46 3.90 6.65
CA GLU A 193 -9.24 3.19 6.21
C GLU A 193 -9.54 2.38 4.93
N SER A 194 -8.58 2.33 4.01
CA SER A 194 -8.66 1.44 2.85
C SER A 194 -8.44 0.00 3.32
N GLN A 195 -9.49 -0.82 3.27
CA GLN A 195 -9.41 -2.24 3.67
C GLN A 195 -9.33 -3.21 2.47
N GLU A 196 -9.66 -2.73 1.27
CA GLU A 196 -9.65 -3.54 0.05
C GLU A 196 -8.35 -3.42 -0.77
N ILE A 197 -8.17 -4.37 -1.70
CA ILE A 197 -7.10 -4.34 -2.71
C ILE A 197 -7.27 -3.07 -3.54
N CYS A 198 -6.23 -2.24 -3.60
CA CYS A 198 -6.35 -0.87 -4.12
C CYS A 198 -6.83 -0.71 -5.57
N PHE A 199 -6.72 -1.76 -6.39
CA PHE A 199 -7.16 -1.77 -7.79
C PHE A 199 -8.42 -2.59 -8.04
N VAL A 200 -8.90 -3.34 -7.04
CA VAL A 200 -10.22 -3.98 -7.08
C VAL A 200 -11.23 -2.93 -6.62
N THR A 201 -12.36 -2.84 -7.30
CA THR A 201 -13.33 -1.76 -7.06
C THR A 201 -14.27 -2.13 -5.92
N ASP A 202 -14.74 -1.16 -5.14
CA ASP A 202 -15.78 -1.36 -4.12
C ASP A 202 -17.20 -1.43 -4.72
N ALA A 203 -17.34 -1.56 -6.06
CA ALA A 203 -18.67 -1.71 -6.66
C ALA A 203 -19.28 -3.03 -6.17
N GLU A 204 -20.51 -2.98 -5.67
CA GLU A 204 -21.22 -4.10 -5.02
C GLU A 204 -21.34 -5.35 -5.90
N GLU A 205 -21.06 -5.24 -7.21
CA GLU A 205 -21.13 -6.32 -8.20
C GLU A 205 -19.74 -6.80 -8.71
N GLU A 206 -18.63 -6.21 -8.29
CA GLU A 206 -17.28 -6.55 -8.79
C GLU A 206 -16.25 -6.71 -7.65
N ASP A 207 -16.30 -7.86 -6.97
CA ASP A 207 -15.21 -8.31 -6.12
C ASP A 207 -13.96 -8.67 -6.96
N TYR A 208 -12.93 -9.22 -6.33
CA TYR A 208 -11.72 -9.62 -7.06
C TYR A 208 -12.01 -10.65 -8.17
N ARG A 209 -13.10 -11.43 -8.09
CA ARG A 209 -13.48 -12.40 -9.13
C ARG A 209 -13.96 -11.67 -10.37
N GLY A 210 -14.78 -10.64 -10.22
CA GLY A 210 -15.19 -9.76 -11.33
C GLY A 210 -13.97 -9.13 -12.03
N PHE A 211 -13.01 -8.64 -11.23
CA PHE A 211 -11.74 -8.13 -11.77
C PHE A 211 -10.94 -9.19 -12.55
N LEU A 212 -10.87 -10.42 -12.03
CA LEU A 212 -10.19 -11.53 -12.72
C LEU A 212 -10.94 -11.95 -13.99
N GLU A 213 -12.26 -12.00 -13.98
CA GLU A 213 -13.08 -12.37 -15.14
C GLU A 213 -12.94 -11.37 -16.29
N GLU A 214 -12.89 -10.06 -15.98
CA GLU A 214 -12.70 -9.01 -16.98
C GLU A 214 -11.33 -9.12 -17.66
N ARG A 215 -10.28 -9.43 -16.90
CA ARG A 215 -8.90 -9.45 -17.41
C ARG A 215 -8.44 -10.80 -17.93
N MET A 216 -9.01 -11.89 -17.42
CA MET A 216 -8.62 -13.26 -17.72
C MET A 216 -9.87 -14.14 -17.78
N PRO A 217 -10.62 -14.11 -18.90
CA PRO A 217 -11.82 -14.94 -19.07
C PRO A 217 -11.56 -16.44 -18.85
N GLU A 218 -10.33 -16.91 -19.08
CA GLU A 218 -9.89 -18.28 -18.82
C GLU A 218 -9.88 -18.67 -17.33
N ALA A 219 -9.91 -17.70 -16.41
CA ALA A 219 -10.04 -17.96 -14.98
C ALA A 219 -11.36 -18.68 -14.64
N LYS A 220 -12.41 -18.46 -15.45
CA LYS A 220 -13.73 -19.10 -15.33
C LYS A 220 -13.80 -20.52 -15.89
N LYS A 221 -12.71 -21.28 -15.72
CA LYS A 221 -12.63 -22.67 -16.16
C LYS A 221 -13.34 -23.57 -15.14
N THR A 222 -14.59 -23.92 -15.44
CA THR A 222 -15.38 -24.80 -14.57
C THR A 222 -14.73 -26.17 -14.41
N GLY A 223 -14.93 -26.77 -13.24
CA GLY A 223 -14.44 -28.10 -12.89
C GLY A 223 -15.27 -28.72 -11.78
N GLU A 224 -14.87 -29.90 -11.31
CA GLU A 224 -15.58 -30.65 -10.27
C GLU A 224 -15.03 -30.32 -8.89
N PHE A 225 -15.92 -30.18 -7.91
CA PHE A 225 -15.55 -30.32 -6.51
C PHE A 225 -15.54 -31.81 -6.18
N ILE A 226 -14.42 -32.29 -5.66
CA ILE A 226 -14.22 -33.69 -5.30
C ILE A 226 -13.92 -33.74 -3.79
N ASP A 227 -14.64 -34.59 -3.07
CA ASP A 227 -14.38 -34.81 -1.65
C ASP A 227 -13.14 -35.68 -1.41
N THR A 228 -12.76 -35.87 -0.14
CA THR A 228 -11.60 -36.68 0.22
C THR A 228 -11.74 -38.17 -0.11
N ALA A 229 -12.95 -38.65 -0.43
CA ALA A 229 -13.22 -40.01 -0.88
C ALA A 229 -13.22 -40.15 -2.41
N GLY A 230 -12.95 -39.07 -3.15
CA GLY A 230 -12.97 -39.08 -4.62
C GLY A 230 -14.36 -38.93 -5.23
N LYS A 231 -15.38 -38.64 -4.42
CA LYS A 231 -16.75 -38.43 -4.92
C LYS A 231 -16.93 -37.00 -5.38
N VAL A 232 -17.52 -36.84 -6.56
CA VAL A 232 -17.96 -35.53 -7.06
C VAL A 232 -19.12 -35.02 -6.21
N ILE A 233 -18.95 -33.84 -5.61
CA ILE A 233 -19.92 -33.19 -4.71
C ILE A 233 -20.50 -31.89 -5.28
N GLY A 234 -20.01 -31.45 -6.45
CA GLY A 234 -20.50 -30.25 -7.11
C GLY A 234 -19.59 -29.80 -8.25
N ARG A 235 -19.84 -28.59 -8.76
CA ARG A 235 -19.00 -27.93 -9.76
C ARG A 235 -18.59 -26.55 -9.27
N HIS A 236 -17.37 -26.16 -9.59
CA HIS A 236 -16.83 -24.84 -9.28
C HIS A 236 -16.81 -23.97 -10.54
N GLU A 237 -16.84 -22.64 -10.37
CA GLU A 237 -16.84 -21.69 -11.49
C GLU A 237 -15.44 -21.40 -12.04
N GLY A 238 -14.40 -21.75 -11.27
CA GLY A 238 -13.00 -21.57 -11.65
C GLY A 238 -12.12 -21.65 -10.42
N ILE A 239 -10.99 -22.36 -10.47
CA ILE A 239 -10.13 -22.54 -9.28
C ILE A 239 -9.63 -21.21 -8.70
N ALA A 240 -9.51 -20.18 -9.55
CA ALA A 240 -9.07 -18.84 -9.17
C ALA A 240 -10.05 -18.12 -8.22
N PHE A 241 -11.30 -18.58 -8.09
CA PHE A 241 -12.34 -17.93 -7.29
C PHE A 241 -12.47 -18.48 -5.86
N TYR A 242 -11.55 -19.38 -5.49
CA TYR A 242 -11.52 -20.06 -4.21
C TYR A 242 -10.12 -20.00 -3.61
N THR A 243 -10.05 -20.08 -2.29
CA THR A 243 -8.80 -20.23 -1.54
C THR A 243 -8.97 -21.32 -0.49
N ILE A 244 -7.88 -21.77 0.10
CA ILE A 244 -7.91 -22.83 1.12
C ILE A 244 -8.52 -22.27 2.40
N GLY A 245 -9.63 -22.85 2.85
CA GLY A 245 -10.36 -22.49 4.07
C GLY A 245 -11.86 -22.68 3.89
#